data_AF-A0A1J5GY24-F1
#
_entry.id   AF-A0A1J5GY24-F1
#
_cell.length_a   1.000
_cell.length_b   1.000
_cell.length_c   1.000
_cell.angle_alpha   90.00
_cell.angle_beta   90.00
_cell.angle_gamma   90.00
#
_symmetry.space_group_name_H-M   'P 1'
#
loop_
_entity.id
_entity.type
_entity.pdbx_description
1 polymer ?
#
loop_
_entity_poly.entity_id
_entity_poly.type
_entity_poly.pdbx_seq_one_letter_code
_entity_poly.pdbx_strand_id
1 'polypeptide(L)'
;MIGQFILRIVIWFLLTANFSITNIIIGISICLLMPHYRTEPFRLQDVVQGVQRIMVAVPQAYIEAIKMIWKPHNHEEIIREEAQHRRSAALVFLDIFLVTFTPKTVVLKHRQDGWYDIHRVVRRISKRQNP
;
A
#
# COMPACT_ATOMS: atom_id res chain seq x y z
N MET A 1 -3.79 -22.18 -5.18
CA MET A 1 -4.71 -22.53 -6.30
C MET A 1 -6.10 -21.95 -6.07
N ILE A 2 -6.83 -22.34 -5.00
CA ILE A 2 -8.20 -21.87 -4.75
C ILE A 2 -8.31 -20.34 -4.57
N GLY A 3 -7.36 -19.71 -3.86
CA GLY A 3 -7.42 -18.28 -3.55
C GLY A 3 -7.31 -17.36 -4.78
N GLN A 4 -6.52 -17.74 -5.78
CA GLN A 4 -6.39 -16.98 -7.03
C GLN A 4 -7.70 -17.03 -7.84
N PHE A 5 -8.35 -18.20 -7.87
CA PHE A 5 -9.65 -18.36 -8.52
C PHE A 5 -10.74 -17.53 -7.82
N ILE A 6 -10.81 -17.60 -6.48
CA ILE A 6 -11.75 -16.80 -5.68
C ILE A 6 -11.52 -15.30 -5.89
N LEU A 7 -10.26 -14.83 -5.88
CA LEU A 7 -9.96 -13.42 -6.12
C LEU A 7 -10.43 -12.97 -7.51
N ARG A 8 -10.12 -13.74 -8.55
CA ARG A 8 -10.54 -13.42 -9.93
C ARG A 8 -12.05 -13.35 -10.07
N ILE A 9 -12.76 -14.31 -9.49
CA ILE A 9 -14.22 -14.35 -9.61
C ILE A 9 -14.89 -13.22 -8.81
N VAL A 10 -14.33 -12.87 -7.64
CA VAL A 10 -14.77 -11.71 -6.86
C VAL A 10 -14.55 -10.42 -7.64
N ILE A 11 -13.36 -10.24 -8.25
CA ILE A 11 -13.08 -9.07 -9.11
C ILE A 11 -14.03 -9.02 -10.30
N TRP A 12 -14.31 -10.16 -10.94
CA TRP A 12 -15.26 -10.23 -12.06
C TRP A 12 -16.66 -9.76 -11.66
N PHE A 13 -17.18 -10.24 -10.54
CA PHE A 13 -18.50 -9.82 -10.05
C PHE A 13 -18.53 -8.38 -9.57
N LEU A 14 -17.45 -7.87 -8.97
CA LEU A 14 -17.33 -6.45 -8.61
C LEU A 14 -17.32 -5.56 -9.85
N LEU A 15 -16.64 -5.98 -10.92
CA LEU A 15 -16.55 -5.22 -12.18
C LEU A 15 -17.88 -5.19 -12.93
N THR A 16 -18.56 -6.34 -12.99
CA THR A 16 -19.81 -6.49 -13.76
C THR A 16 -21.05 -6.07 -12.97
N ALA A 17 -20.99 -6.08 -11.64
CA ALA A 17 -22.11 -5.83 -10.72
C ALA A 17 -23.40 -6.61 -11.07
N ASN A 18 -23.26 -7.75 -11.77
CA ASN A 18 -24.37 -8.50 -12.35
C ASN A 18 -24.27 -9.97 -11.96
N PHE A 19 -25.29 -10.50 -11.29
CA PHE A 19 -25.34 -11.89 -10.82
C PHE A 19 -26.23 -12.79 -11.69
N SER A 20 -26.48 -12.41 -12.94
CA SER A 20 -27.18 -13.26 -13.92
C SER A 20 -26.41 -14.56 -14.17
N ILE A 21 -27.13 -15.66 -14.39
CA ILE A 21 -26.60 -16.99 -14.70
C ILE A 21 -25.61 -16.92 -15.87
N THR A 22 -25.96 -16.17 -16.92
CA THR A 22 -25.08 -15.98 -18.09
C THR A 22 -23.75 -15.34 -17.69
N ASN A 23 -23.78 -14.30 -16.86
CA ASN A 23 -22.57 -13.61 -16.43
C ASN A 23 -21.69 -14.48 -15.51
N ILE A 24 -22.33 -15.31 -14.68
CA ILE A 24 -21.63 -16.28 -13.82
C ILE A 24 -20.87 -17.30 -14.67
N ILE A 25 -21.51 -17.89 -15.68
CA ILE A 25 -20.88 -18.89 -16.56
C ILE A 25 -19.69 -18.27 -17.31
N ILE A 26 -19.86 -17.06 -17.85
CA ILE A 26 -18.78 -16.32 -18.52
C ILE A 26 -17.62 -16.06 -17.56
N GLY A 27 -17.92 -15.56 -16.36
CA GLY A 27 -16.91 -15.26 -15.34
C GLY A 27 -16.10 -16.48 -14.93
N ILE A 28 -16.77 -17.63 -14.68
CA ILE A 28 -16.10 -18.90 -14.35
C ILE A 28 -15.19 -19.34 -15.51
N SER A 29 -15.70 -19.29 -16.74
CA SER A 29 -14.95 -19.70 -17.93
C SER A 29 -13.67 -18.88 -18.11
N ILE A 30 -13.76 -17.56 -17.97
CA ILE A 30 -12.61 -16.64 -18.06
C ILE A 30 -11.61 -16.92 -16.92
N CYS A 31 -12.09 -17.12 -15.70
CA CYS A 31 -11.23 -17.40 -14.55
C CYS A 31 -10.40 -18.69 -14.72
N LEU A 32 -10.99 -19.71 -15.35
CA LEU A 32 -10.34 -20.98 -15.65
C LEU A 32 -9.34 -20.87 -16.82
N LEU A 33 -9.68 -20.10 -17.85
CA LEU A 33 -8.82 -19.91 -19.04
C LEU A 33 -7.59 -19.04 -18.75
N MET A 34 -7.66 -18.13 -17.76
CA MET A 34 -6.52 -17.27 -17.42
C MET A 34 -5.31 -18.08 -16.90
N PRO A 35 -4.09 -17.81 -17.41
CA PRO A 35 -2.88 -18.52 -16.99
C PRO A 35 -2.64 -18.39 -15.49
N HIS A 36 -2.21 -19.47 -14.87
CA HIS A 36 -1.91 -19.52 -13.45
C HIS A 36 -0.43 -19.25 -13.22
N TYR A 37 -0.12 -18.18 -12.51
CA TYR A 37 1.24 -17.90 -12.05
C TYR A 37 1.48 -18.56 -10.68
N ARG A 38 2.68 -19.15 -10.50
CA ARG A 38 3.13 -19.61 -9.18
C ARG A 38 3.27 -18.39 -8.28
N THR A 39 2.28 -18.21 -7.42
CA THR A 39 2.33 -17.16 -6.39
C THR A 39 2.89 -17.77 -5.12
N GLU A 40 3.74 -17.01 -4.43
CA GLU A 40 4.12 -17.29 -3.04
C GLU A 40 2.87 -17.58 -2.20
N PRO A 41 2.95 -18.47 -1.19
CA PRO A 41 1.81 -18.84 -0.36
C PRO A 41 1.21 -17.60 0.31
N PHE A 42 0.12 -17.13 -0.28
CA PHE A 42 -0.62 -15.95 0.15
C PHE A 42 -1.28 -16.25 1.49
N ARG A 43 -0.80 -15.60 2.56
CA ARG A 43 -1.38 -15.74 3.90
C ARG A 43 -2.53 -14.76 4.04
N LEU A 44 -3.74 -15.26 4.31
CA LEU A 44 -4.92 -14.42 4.60
C LEU A 44 -4.64 -13.43 5.74
N GLN A 45 -3.81 -13.81 6.70
CA GLN A 45 -3.36 -12.94 7.78
C GLN A 45 -2.65 -11.68 7.27
N ASP A 46 -1.80 -11.80 6.25
CA ASP A 46 -1.09 -10.66 5.65
C ASP A 46 -2.09 -9.68 5.01
N VAL A 47 -3.18 -10.20 4.41
CA VAL A 47 -4.24 -9.38 3.81
C VAL A 47 -5.03 -8.63 4.86
N VAL A 48 -5.51 -9.33 5.89
CA VAL A 48 -6.29 -8.70 6.96
C VAL A 48 -5.47 -7.63 7.65
N GLN A 49 -4.21 -7.93 7.96
CA GLN A 49 -3.27 -6.95 8.52
C GLN A 49 -3.09 -5.76 7.57
N GLY A 50 -2.96 -6.02 6.27
CA GLY A 50 -2.79 -4.97 5.28
C GLY A 50 -4.01 -4.05 5.15
N VAL A 51 -5.20 -4.63 5.05
CA VAL A 51 -6.48 -3.89 5.02
C VAL A 51 -6.64 -3.04 6.27
N GLN A 52 -6.34 -3.58 7.45
CA GLN A 52 -6.40 -2.83 8.70
C GLN A 52 -5.47 -1.61 8.69
N ARG A 53 -4.24 -1.75 8.17
CA ARG A 53 -3.31 -0.62 8.06
C ARG A 53 -3.82 0.45 7.09
N ILE A 54 -4.37 0.04 5.92
CA ILE A 54 -4.94 0.98 4.94
C ILE A 54 -6.09 1.76 5.57
N MET A 55 -6.99 1.09 6.29
CA MET A 55 -8.15 1.72 6.93
C MET A 55 -7.77 2.82 7.93
N VAL A 56 -6.60 2.71 8.59
CA VAL A 56 -6.08 3.74 9.51
C VAL A 56 -5.27 4.80 8.77
N ALA A 57 -4.40 4.39 7.86
CA ALA A 57 -3.47 5.28 7.17
C ALA A 57 -4.15 6.25 6.20
N VAL A 58 -5.22 5.82 5.51
CA VAL A 58 -5.92 6.68 4.54
C VAL A 58 -6.58 7.89 5.22
N PRO A 59 -7.43 7.74 6.26
CA PRO A 59 -7.95 8.89 6.99
C PRO A 59 -6.86 9.79 7.57
N GLN A 60 -5.79 9.21 8.11
CA GLN A 60 -4.65 9.95 8.62
C GLN A 60 -4.00 10.81 7.52
N ALA A 61 -3.78 10.23 6.33
CA ALA A 61 -3.20 10.93 5.18
C ALA A 61 -4.03 12.16 4.78
N TYR A 62 -5.36 12.06 4.78
CA TYR A 62 -6.24 13.21 4.52
C TYR A 62 -6.10 14.31 5.58
N ILE A 63 -6.08 13.95 6.86
CA ILE A 63 -5.88 14.93 7.95
C ILE A 63 -4.53 15.64 7.79
N GLU A 64 -3.49 14.90 7.40
CA GLU A 64 -2.17 15.45 7.16
C GLU A 64 -2.11 16.36 5.92
N ALA A 65 -2.80 16.00 4.84
CA ALA A 65 -2.95 16.84 3.65
C ALA A 65 -3.58 18.19 4.02
N ILE A 66 -4.69 18.17 4.76
CA ILE A 66 -5.39 19.39 5.21
C ILE A 66 -4.45 20.24 6.09
N LYS A 67 -3.70 19.62 7.00
CA LYS A 67 -2.71 20.34 7.83
C LYS A 67 -1.63 21.01 6.98
N MET A 68 -1.19 20.40 5.89
CA MET A 68 -0.19 21.01 4.99
C MET A 68 -0.74 22.19 4.20
N ILE A 69 -2.00 22.13 3.77
CA ILE A 69 -2.67 23.26 3.11
C ILE A 69 -2.72 24.46 4.06
N TRP A 70 -3.04 24.26 5.35
CA TRP A 70 -3.09 25.35 6.33
C TRP A 70 -1.74 25.79 6.88
N LYS A 71 -0.74 24.90 6.92
CA LYS A 71 0.59 25.20 7.46
C LYS A 71 1.64 24.67 6.47
N PRO A 72 2.19 25.52 5.60
CA PRO A 72 3.20 25.12 4.63
C PRO A 72 4.41 24.48 5.32
N HIS A 73 4.83 23.32 4.83
CA HIS A 73 6.05 22.65 5.24
C HIS A 73 7.08 22.86 4.12
N ASN A 74 8.02 23.79 4.29
CA ASN A 74 8.89 24.26 3.21
C ASN A 74 10.30 23.64 3.24
N HIS A 75 10.52 22.61 4.06
CA HIS A 75 11.83 21.96 4.18
C HIS A 75 11.73 20.50 3.80
N GLU A 76 12.77 20.03 3.13
CA GLU A 76 12.89 18.67 2.65
C GLU A 76 14.13 18.05 3.30
N GLU A 77 13.98 16.83 3.79
CA GLU A 77 15.07 16.02 4.34
C GLU A 77 14.98 14.60 3.77
N ILE A 78 16.13 13.93 3.65
CA ILE A 78 16.19 12.51 3.33
C ILE A 78 16.62 11.79 4.60
N ILE A 79 15.72 10.97 5.13
CA ILE A 79 15.98 10.14 6.31
C ILE A 79 16.09 8.68 5.88
N ARG A 80 16.89 7.92 6.64
CA ARG A 80 17.00 6.48 6.47
C ARG A 80 16.24 5.80 7.59
N GLU A 81 15.22 5.01 7.23
CA GLU A 81 14.43 4.23 8.19
C GLU A 81 14.64 2.74 7.95
N GLU A 82 14.73 1.97 9.04
CA GLU A 82 14.84 0.52 8.97
C GLU A 82 13.51 -0.08 8.51
N ALA A 83 13.54 -0.91 7.47
CA ALA A 83 12.37 -1.70 7.11
C ALA A 83 12.13 -2.72 8.23
N GLN A 84 10.91 -2.78 8.76
CA GLN A 84 10.57 -3.83 9.72
C GLN A 84 10.84 -5.20 9.10
N HIS A 85 11.89 -5.86 9.59
CA HIS A 85 12.40 -7.12 9.07
C HIS A 85 11.34 -8.23 9.11
N ARG A 86 11.29 -9.04 8.04
CA ARG A 86 10.49 -10.27 7.86
C ARG A 86 9.01 -10.07 7.49
N ARG A 87 8.75 -9.48 6.33
CA ARG A 87 7.42 -9.45 5.73
C ARG A 87 7.44 -10.05 4.32
N SER A 88 6.31 -10.61 3.88
CA SER A 88 6.14 -11.07 2.48
C SER A 88 6.35 -9.88 1.53
N ALA A 89 6.77 -10.13 0.29
CA ALA A 89 7.00 -9.06 -0.70
C ALA A 89 5.77 -8.14 -0.87
N ALA A 90 4.56 -8.69 -0.73
CA ALA A 90 3.32 -7.93 -0.76
C ALA A 90 3.16 -6.95 0.42
N LEU A 91 3.59 -7.34 1.62
CA LEU A 91 3.58 -6.49 2.80
C LEU A 91 4.66 -5.40 2.75
N VAL A 92 5.84 -5.70 2.17
CA VAL A 92 6.88 -4.71 1.86
C VAL A 92 6.33 -3.67 0.87
N PHE A 93 5.69 -4.13 -0.21
CA PHE A 93 5.01 -3.26 -1.16
C PHE A 93 3.95 -2.40 -0.46
N LEU A 94 3.15 -3.00 0.42
CA LEU A 94 2.12 -2.27 1.14
C LEU A 94 2.72 -1.20 2.07
N ASP A 95 3.81 -1.50 2.78
CA ASP A 95 4.47 -0.53 3.65
C ASP A 95 5.00 0.64 2.83
N ILE A 96 5.66 0.38 1.69
CA ILE A 96 6.08 1.42 0.75
C ILE A 96 4.87 2.24 0.30
N PHE A 97 3.81 1.58 -0.16
CA PHE A 97 2.61 2.24 -0.65
C PHE A 97 2.00 3.15 0.41
N LEU A 98 1.81 2.65 1.64
CA LEU A 98 1.26 3.42 2.75
C LEU A 98 2.12 4.64 3.11
N VAL A 99 3.45 4.47 3.18
CA VAL A 99 4.39 5.57 3.45
C VAL A 99 4.34 6.62 2.34
N THR A 100 4.22 6.21 1.08
CA THR A 100 4.10 7.14 -0.06
C THR A 100 2.73 7.79 -0.17
N PHE A 101 1.68 7.14 0.36
CA PHE A 101 0.32 7.68 0.34
C PHE A 101 0.13 8.78 1.39
N THR A 102 0.94 8.78 2.45
CA THR A 102 0.98 9.90 3.39
C THR A 102 1.71 11.09 2.76
N PRO A 103 1.07 12.26 2.65
CA PRO A 103 1.53 13.34 1.77
C PRO A 103 2.83 14.03 2.21
N LYS A 104 3.43 13.62 3.34
CA LYS A 104 4.69 14.15 3.86
C LYS A 104 5.90 13.29 3.55
N THR A 105 5.71 12.08 3.04
CA THR A 105 6.80 11.10 2.89
C THR A 105 6.71 10.38 1.55
N VAL A 106 7.86 10.13 0.93
CA VAL A 106 7.98 9.33 -0.28
C VAL A 106 9.18 8.42 -0.15
N VAL A 107 8.98 7.11 -0.33
CA VAL A 107 10.10 6.16 -0.39
C VAL A 107 10.83 6.35 -1.72
N LEU A 108 12.11 6.68 -1.67
CA LEU A 108 12.96 6.86 -2.84
C LEU A 108 13.59 5.53 -3.27
N LYS A 109 14.05 4.72 -2.31
CA LYS A 109 14.73 3.46 -2.59
C LYS A 109 14.54 2.46 -1.46
N HIS A 110 14.18 1.23 -1.84
CA HIS A 110 14.33 0.06 -0.98
C HIS A 110 15.68 -0.60 -1.28
N ARG A 111 16.53 -0.70 -0.27
CA ARG A 111 17.86 -1.32 -0.40
C ARG A 111 17.81 -2.80 0.01
N GLN A 112 18.78 -3.55 -0.52
CA GLN A 112 18.90 -4.99 -0.27
C GLN A 112 19.26 -5.32 1.20
N ASP A 113 19.76 -4.34 1.95
CA ASP A 113 20.11 -4.41 3.37
C ASP A 113 18.90 -4.20 4.31
N GLY A 114 17.68 -4.05 3.76
CA GLY A 114 16.46 -3.86 4.54
C GLY A 114 16.26 -2.43 5.04
N TRP A 115 16.85 -1.44 4.38
CA TRP A 115 16.63 -0.01 4.68
C TRP A 115 15.82 0.70 3.60
N TYR A 116 14.98 1.64 4.03
CA TYR A 116 14.30 2.59 3.15
C TYR A 116 14.97 3.96 3.22
N ASP A 117 15.33 4.51 2.05
CA ASP A 117 15.63 5.93 1.93
C ASP A 117 14.29 6.66 1.69
N ILE A 118 13.90 7.54 2.61
CA ILE A 118 12.61 8.24 2.61
C ILE A 118 12.87 9.74 2.47
N HIS A 119 12.29 10.34 1.44
CA HIS A 119 12.15 11.79 1.35
C HIS A 119 11.00 12.23 2.25
N ARG A 120 11.24 13.21 3.11
CA ARG A 120 10.26 13.74 4.04
C ARG A 120 10.18 15.25 3.94
N VAL A 121 8.96 15.77 3.90
CA VAL A 121 8.67 17.19 3.98
C VAL A 121 8.41 17.55 5.45
N VAL A 122 9.30 18.36 6.01
CA VAL A 122 9.26 18.83 7.40
C VAL A 122 9.00 20.32 7.49
N ARG A 123 8.45 20.72 8.63
CA ARG A 123 8.33 22.14 8.96
C ARG A 123 9.68 22.62 9.48
N ARG A 124 10.10 23.84 9.12
CA ARG A 124 11.24 24.49 9.80
C ARG A 124 10.90 24.62 11.28
N ILE A 125 11.49 23.80 12.13
CA ILE A 125 11.66 24.18 13.52
C ILE A 125 12.93 25.00 13.51
N SER A 126 12.81 26.32 13.50
CA SER A 126 13.94 27.20 13.79
C SER A 126 14.39 26.93 15.23
N LYS A 127 15.13 25.84 15.47
CA LYS A 127 16.08 25.82 16.56
C LYS A 127 17.19 26.77 16.15
N ARG A 128 16.99 28.05 16.48
CA ARG A 128 18.11 28.89 16.92
C ARG A 128 18.71 28.15 18.11
N GLN A 129 19.67 27.27 17.86
CA GLN A 129 20.73 27.09 18.83
C GLN A 129 21.64 28.31 18.63
N ASN A 130 21.44 29.30 19.50
CA ASN A 130 22.43 30.32 19.79
C ASN A 130 22.73 30.22 21.30
N PRO A 131 23.92 30.63 21.76
CA PRO A 131 25.17 30.86 21.04
C PRO A 131 26.20 29.73 21.24
#